data_AF-A0A542AQY8-F1
#
_entry.id   AF-A0A542AQY8-F1
#
_cell.length_a   1.000
_cell.length_b   1.000
_cell.length_c   1.000
_cell.angle_alpha   90.00
_cell.angle_beta   90.00
_cell.angle_gamma   90.00
#
_symmetry.space_group_name_H-M   'P 1'
#
loop_
_entity.id
_entity.type
_entity.pdbx_description
1 polymer ?
#
loop_
_entity_poly.entity_id
_entity_poly.type
_entity_poly.pdbx_seq_one_letter_code
_entity_poly.pdbx_strand_id
1 'polypeptide(L)'
;MKACSGKSVVRTASDTSPTFLIKVVRSDHYSIQGYIRWLEEDKYVPFRSSLELFHLLETGICQSRGELAQLRSWDSWGGSRKEGYPSKKIIG
;
A
#
# COMPACT_ATOMS: atom_id res chain seq x y z
N MET A 1 -2.94 13.76 -10.29
CA MET A 1 -2.39 13.02 -9.14
C MET A 1 -1.25 13.85 -8.56
N LYS A 2 -1.37 14.32 -7.32
CA LYS A 2 -0.42 15.28 -6.72
C LYS A 2 0.75 14.51 -6.12
N ALA A 3 1.96 14.79 -6.59
CA ALA A 3 3.20 14.27 -6.03
C ALA A 3 3.38 14.77 -4.59
N CYS A 4 3.89 13.90 -3.71
CA CYS A 4 4.27 14.28 -2.35
C CYS A 4 5.49 15.20 -2.41
N SER A 5 5.26 16.51 -2.37
CA SER A 5 6.32 17.51 -2.17
C SER A 5 6.53 17.71 -0.68
N GLY A 6 7.62 17.17 -0.14
CA GLY A 6 7.93 17.21 1.28
C GLY A 6 9.43 17.07 1.53
N LYS A 7 10.05 18.18 1.94
CA LYS A 7 11.47 18.42 2.20
C LYS A 7 12.15 17.27 2.97
N SER A 8 13.32 16.88 2.49
CA SER A 8 14.25 15.98 3.17
C SER A 8 14.71 16.60 4.50
N VAL A 9 14.01 16.26 5.58
CA VAL A 9 14.58 16.32 6.92
C VAL A 9 15.40 15.05 7.06
N VAL A 10 16.72 15.22 7.14
CA VAL A 10 17.69 14.15 7.42
C VAL A 10 17.34 13.56 8.80
N ARG A 11 16.48 12.56 8.79
CA ARG A 11 16.32 11.64 9.91
C ARG A 11 17.40 10.58 9.73
N THR A 12 18.26 10.43 10.74
CA THR A 12 19.19 9.31 10.85
C THR A 12 18.37 8.03 10.92
N ALA A 13 18.02 7.50 9.75
CA ALA A 13 17.19 6.33 9.61
C ALA A 13 18.01 5.13 10.07
N SER A 14 17.61 4.54 11.20
CA SER A 14 17.75 3.11 11.33
C SER A 14 17.06 2.50 10.10
N ASP A 15 17.78 1.69 9.34
CA ASP A 15 17.36 1.01 8.10
C ASP A 15 16.31 -0.09 8.39
N THR A 16 15.34 0.26 9.23
CA THR A 16 14.40 -0.64 9.86
C THR A 16 13.06 -0.43 9.20
N SER A 17 12.53 -1.50 8.61
CA SER A 17 11.17 -1.52 8.07
C SER A 17 10.18 -1.03 9.13
N PRO A 18 9.22 -0.17 8.78
CA PRO A 18 8.28 0.37 9.74
C PRO A 18 7.39 -0.75 10.29
N THR A 19 7.21 -0.76 11.61
CA THR A 19 6.44 -1.77 12.32
C THR A 19 5.17 -1.15 12.87
N PHE A 20 4.04 -1.80 12.57
CA PHE A 20 2.73 -1.32 12.94
C PHE A 20 2.06 -2.27 13.93
N LEU A 21 1.46 -1.70 14.97
CA LEU A 21 0.52 -2.40 15.85
C LEU A 21 -0.90 -1.94 15.52
N ILE A 22 -1.76 -2.88 15.13
CA ILE A 22 -3.15 -2.59 14.75
C ILE A 22 -4.08 -3.21 15.80
N LYS A 23 -4.92 -2.37 16.41
CA LYS A 23 -5.99 -2.82 17.30
C LYS A 23 -7.34 -2.62 16.63
N VAL A 24 -8.02 -3.71 16.32
CA VAL A 24 -9.40 -3.68 15.82
C VAL A 24 -10.36 -3.59 17.01
N VAL A 25 -11.26 -2.61 16.97
CA VAL A 25 -12.26 -2.40 18.01
C VAL A 25 -13.66 -2.78 17.52
N ARG A 26 -13.94 -2.58 16.24
CA ARG A 26 -15.20 -2.98 15.60
C ARG A 26 -14.95 -3.63 14.25
N SER A 27 -15.75 -4.64 13.96
CA SER A 27 -15.85 -5.29 12.65
C SER A 27 -17.32 -5.40 12.27
N ASP A 28 -17.79 -4.47 11.46
CA ASP A 28 -19.18 -4.34 11.05
C ASP A 28 -19.27 -4.01 9.56
N HIS A 29 -20.34 -4.46 8.89
CA HIS A 29 -20.64 -4.11 7.49
C HIS A 29 -19.46 -4.29 6.51
N TYR A 30 -18.71 -5.38 6.62
CA TYR A 30 -17.52 -5.66 5.79
C TYR A 30 -16.38 -4.62 5.92
N SER A 31 -16.36 -3.86 7.01
CA SER A 31 -15.33 -2.89 7.34
C SER A 31 -14.76 -3.16 8.73
N ILE A 32 -13.56 -2.64 8.97
CA ILE A 32 -12.94 -2.64 10.29
C ILE A 32 -12.65 -1.22 10.75
N GLN A 33 -12.72 -1.02 12.07
CA GLN A 33 -12.44 0.25 12.73
C GLN A 33 -11.60 0.01 13.96
N GLY A 34 -10.75 0.97 14.31
CA GLY A 34 -9.83 0.81 15.42
C GLY A 34 -8.70 1.81 15.39
N TYR A 35 -7.51 1.35 15.77
CA TYR A 35 -6.33 2.18 15.91
C TYR A 35 -5.09 1.52 15.33
N ILE A 36 -4.20 2.34 14.80
CA ILE A 36 -2.87 1.95 14.34
C ILE A 36 -1.81 2.74 15.12
N ARG A 37 -0.79 2.04 15.60
CA ARG A 37 0.40 2.63 16.25
C ARG A 37 1.64 2.32 15.42
N TRP A 38 2.43 3.34 15.11
CA TRP A 38 3.78 3.20 14.56
C TRP A 38 4.72 3.00 15.74
N LEU A 39 5.44 1.88 15.78
CA LEU A 39 6.30 1.58 16.93
C LEU A 39 7.54 2.47 16.96
N GLU A 40 8.06 2.85 15.79
CA GLU A 40 9.27 3.65 15.66
C GLU A 40 9.04 5.15 15.90
N GLU A 41 7.85 5.64 15.58
CA GLU A 41 7.49 7.07 15.72
C GLU A 41 6.65 7.36 16.97
N ASP A 42 6.29 6.32 17.73
CA ASP A 42 5.29 6.34 18.81
C ASP A 42 3.99 7.08 18.44
N LYS A 43 3.64 7.04 17.15
CA LYS A 43 2.47 7.72 16.61
C LYS A 43 1.25 6.84 16.78
N TYR A 44 0.12 7.41 17.19
CA TYR A 44 -1.14 6.70 17.38
C TYR A 44 -2.28 7.38 16.63
N VAL A 45 -2.95 6.66 15.74
CA VAL A 45 -4.00 7.23 14.87
C VAL A 45 -5.21 6.31 14.79
N PRO A 46 -6.44 6.82 15.00
CA PRO A 46 -7.65 6.04 14.76
C PRO A 46 -7.91 5.86 13.25
N PHE A 47 -8.54 4.74 12.88
CA PHE A 47 -9.11 4.53 11.55
C PHE A 47 -10.59 4.13 11.66
N ARG A 48 -11.41 4.63 10.74
CA ARG A 48 -12.87 4.46 10.67
C ARG A 48 -13.30 3.51 9.56
N SER A 49 -12.37 3.05 8.73
CA SER A 49 -12.62 2.05 7.71
C SER A 49 -11.35 1.29 7.31
N SER A 50 -11.53 0.16 6.63
CA SER A 50 -10.43 -0.61 6.04
C SER A 50 -9.60 0.21 5.05
N LEU A 51 -10.24 1.06 4.23
CA LEU A 51 -9.53 1.93 3.28
C LEU A 51 -8.68 2.98 3.97
N GLU A 52 -9.18 3.57 5.05
CA GLU A 52 -8.41 4.52 5.86
C GLU A 52 -7.19 3.84 6.49
N LEU A 53 -7.35 2.61 7.01
CA LEU A 53 -6.22 1.81 7.48
C LEU A 53 -5.17 1.57 6.39
N PHE A 54 -5.59 1.19 5.17
CA PHE A 54 -4.66 0.97 4.07
C PHE A 54 -3.92 2.26 3.66
N HIS A 55 -4.60 3.39 3.66
CA HIS A 55 -3.97 4.68 3.39
C HIS A 55 -2.95 5.06 4.49
N LEU A 56 -3.25 4.77 5.75
CA LEU A 56 -2.32 4.98 6.86
C LEU A 56 -1.08 4.07 6.76
N LEU A 57 -1.26 2.81 6.34
CA LEU A 57 -0.15 1.90 6.08
C LEU A 57 0.72 2.38 4.91
N GLU A 58 0.10 2.75 3.79
CA GLU A 58 0.80 3.29 2.61
C GLU A 58 1.63 4.52 2.98
N THR A 59 1.03 5.48 3.69
CA THR A 59 1.74 6.70 4.11
C THR A 59 2.88 6.39 5.07
N GLY A 60 2.70 5.47 6.02
CA GLY A 60 3.78 5.04 6.92
C GLY A 60 4.96 4.40 6.19
N ILE A 61 4.67 3.54 5.21
CA ILE A 61 5.70 2.84 4.44
C ILE A 61 6.42 3.79 3.47
N CYS A 62 5.70 4.72 2.83
CA CYS A 62 6.28 5.74 1.96
C CYS A 62 7.15 6.75 2.73
N GLN A 63 6.87 6.98 4.02
CA GLN A 63 7.70 7.85 4.86
C GLN A 63 9.02 7.20 5.26
N SER A 64 9.03 5.88 5.51
CA SER A 64 10.25 5.15 5.89
C SER A 64 11.15 4.81 4.71
N ARG A 65 10.57 4.55 3.55
CA ARG A 65 11.27 4.20 2.30
C ARG A 65 10.98 5.29 1.30
N GLY A 66 11.96 6.17 1.08
CA GLY A 66 11.88 7.19 0.04
C GLY A 66 11.36 6.58 -1.26
N GLU A 67 10.27 7.17 -1.76
CA GLU A 67 9.68 6.89 -3.06
C GLU A 67 9.51 5.39 -3.39
N LEU A 68 8.56 4.72 -2.72
CA LEU A 68 7.84 3.59 -3.29
C LEU A 68 8.75 2.49 -3.89
N ALA A 69 9.41 1.72 -3.03
CA ALA A 69 9.66 0.33 -3.36
C ALA A 69 8.30 -0.38 -3.51
N GLN A 70 7.73 -0.22 -4.71
CA GLN A 70 6.53 -0.77 -5.32
C GLN A 70 5.90 -1.87 -4.47
N LEU A 71 5.02 -1.50 -3.54
CA LEU A 71 4.38 -2.51 -2.72
C LEU A 71 3.51 -3.46 -3.55
N ARG A 72 3.05 -3.03 -4.74
CA ARG A 72 2.79 -3.86 -5.95
C ARG A 72 2.71 -2.94 -7.18
N SER A 73 3.47 -3.21 -8.24
CA SER A 73 3.09 -2.74 -9.58
C SER A 73 2.14 -3.78 -10.19
N TRP A 74 1.00 -3.33 -10.71
CA TRP A 74 0.09 -4.22 -11.45
C TRP A 74 0.63 -4.52 -12.86
N ASP A 75 1.65 -3.78 -13.30
CA ASP A 75 2.31 -3.92 -14.60
C ASP A 75 2.97 -5.30 -14.76
N SER A 76 3.25 -5.99 -13.65
CA SER A 76 3.86 -7.34 -13.68
C SER A 76 2.86 -8.47 -13.97
N TRP A 77 1.54 -8.25 -13.93
CA TRP A 77 0.55 -9.29 -14.28
C TRP A 77 0.33 -9.40 -15.80
N GLY A 78 0.96 -8.52 -16.60
CA GLY A 78 0.95 -8.56 -18.07
C GLY A 78 1.96 -9.52 -18.69
N GLY A 79 2.38 -10.56 -17.97
CA GLY A 79 3.21 -11.64 -18.52
C GLY A 79 2.54 -12.23 -19.76
N SER A 80 3.17 -12.04 -20.91
CA SER A 80 2.64 -12.31 -22.24
C SER A 80 2.02 -13.70 -22.37
N ARG A 81 0.69 -13.80 -22.25
CA ARG A 81 -0.03 -14.97 -22.71
C ARG A 81 -0.10 -14.87 -24.23
N LYS A 82 0.87 -15.47 -24.93
CA LYS A 82 0.73 -15.77 -26.36
C LYS A 82 -0.28 -16.92 -26.50
N GLU A 83 -1.55 -16.60 -26.29
CA GLU A 83 -2.63 -17.51 -26.61
C GLU A 83 -2.90 -17.36 -28.12
N GLY A 84 -2.18 -18.17 -28.89
CA GLY A 84 -2.43 -18.31 -30.31
C GLY A 84 -3.80 -18.95 -30.51
N TYR A 85 -4.83 -18.12 -30.67
CA TYR A 85 -6.08 -18.57 -31.25
C TYR A 85 -5.83 -18.82 -32.75
N PRO A 86 -5.98 -20.05 -33.25
CA PRO A 86 -5.98 -20.27 -34.68
C PRO A 86 -7.24 -19.61 -35.25
N SER A 87 -7.07 -18.47 -35.95
CA SER A 87 -8.09 -17.95 -36.85
C SER A 87 -8.40 -19.03 -37.89
N LYS A 88 -9.52 -19.73 -37.74
CA LYS A 88 -10.09 -20.51 -38.83
C LYS A 88 -10.47 -19.51 -39.92
N LYS A 89 -9.70 -19.49 -41.03
CA LYS A 89 -10.16 -18.87 -42.27
C LYS A 89 -11.40 -19.65 -42.72
N ILE A 90 -12.56 -19.02 -42.61
CA ILE A 90 -13.76 -19.47 -43.33
C ILE A 90 -13.49 -19.10 -44.79
N ILE A 91 -13.21 -20.12 -45.60
CA ILE A 91 -13.21 -20.01 -47.06
C ILE A 91 -14.68 -20.15 -47.47
N GLY A 92 -15.21 -19.12 -48.09
CA GLY A 92 -16.43 -19.16 -48.91
C GLY A 92 -16.05 -19.02 -50.37
#